data_AF-A0A7C2PVD8-F1
#
_entry.id   AF-A0A7C2PVD8-F1
#
_cell.length_a   1.000
_cell.length_b   1.000
_cell.length_c   1.000
_cell.angle_alpha   90.00
_cell.angle_beta   90.00
_cell.angle_gamma   90.00
#
_symmetry.space_group_name_H-M   'P 1'
#
loop_
_entity.id
_entity.type
_entity.pdbx_description
1 polymer ?
#
loop_
_entity_poly.entity_id
_entity_poly.type
_entity_poly.pdbx_seq_one_letter_code
_entity_poly.pdbx_strand_id
1 'polypeptide(L)'
;MQRRRLRAGLAVFAALLVVSGVIGWRLAARYRQDWAATQDLVLGLIYFLEEHNGRFPDSEQEFRASSVIETLGDGAIRVLPRAGTRYGDRPHGIPIRDLSPFRIAWGTDLAALRVDENGAVRDAAGRKVELIRWPSSPPSAKGYTLFLLGVSREIRQPTAAAESQPPGVRVREPLQKP
;
A
#
# COMPACT_ATOMS: atom_id res chain seq x y z
N MET A 1 -58.97 -2.48 -18.49
CA MET A 1 -58.08 -1.91 -17.43
C MET A 1 -56.83 -2.76 -17.11
N GLN A 2 -56.87 -4.09 -17.17
CA GLN A 2 -55.73 -4.98 -16.84
C GLN A 2 -54.44 -4.73 -17.66
N ARG A 3 -54.53 -4.50 -18.98
CA ARG A 3 -53.33 -4.28 -19.84
C ARG A 3 -52.53 -3.03 -19.49
N ARG A 4 -53.17 -1.98 -18.94
CA ARG A 4 -52.47 -0.75 -18.50
C ARG A 4 -51.68 -0.98 -17.20
N ARG A 5 -52.22 -1.78 -16.27
CA ARG A 5 -51.55 -2.15 -15.01
C ARG A 5 -50.34 -3.05 -15.26
N LEU A 6 -50.43 -3.99 -16.20
CA LEU A 6 -49.30 -4.85 -16.58
C LEU A 6 -48.14 -4.06 -17.21
N ARG A 7 -48.45 -3.09 -18.08
CA ARG A 7 -47.45 -2.20 -18.70
C ARG A 7 -46.77 -1.28 -17.69
N ALA A 8 -47.53 -0.76 -16.73
CA ALA A 8 -46.99 0.05 -15.64
C ALA A 8 -46.07 -0.78 -14.73
N GLY A 9 -46.46 -2.01 -14.38
CA GLY A 9 -45.61 -2.91 -13.59
C GLY A 9 -44.29 -3.29 -14.29
N LEU A 10 -44.35 -3.56 -15.60
CA LEU A 10 -43.15 -3.85 -16.41
C LEU A 10 -42.21 -2.63 -16.50
N ALA A 11 -42.77 -1.42 -16.65
CA ALA A 11 -41.99 -0.18 -16.69
C ALA A 11 -41.29 0.11 -15.36
N VAL A 12 -41.96 -0.12 -14.23
CA VAL A 12 -41.36 0.03 -12.89
C VAL A 12 -40.25 -1.01 -12.66
N PHE A 13 -40.46 -2.26 -13.07
CA PHE A 13 -39.45 -3.31 -12.96
C PHE A 13 -38.21 -3.01 -13.82
N ALA A 14 -38.42 -2.58 -15.06
CA ALA A 14 -37.32 -2.15 -15.93
C ALA A 14 -36.54 -0.96 -15.35
N ALA A 15 -37.24 0.04 -14.78
CA ALA A 15 -36.62 1.17 -14.11
C ALA A 15 -35.76 0.74 -12.90
N LEU A 16 -36.25 -0.20 -12.08
CA LEU A 16 -35.50 -0.74 -10.93
C LEU A 16 -34.25 -1.51 -11.35
N LEU A 17 -34.30 -2.28 -12.44
CA LEU A 17 -33.13 -2.97 -12.98
C LEU A 17 -32.08 -1.98 -13.50
N VAL A 18 -32.50 -0.93 -14.21
CA VAL A 18 -31.60 0.13 -14.69
C VAL A 18 -30.94 0.85 -13.51
N VAL A 19 -31.71 1.26 -12.50
CA VAL A 19 -31.18 1.91 -11.30
C VAL A 19 -30.20 1.00 -10.56
N SER A 20 -30.53 -0.28 -10.40
CA SER A 20 -29.63 -1.26 -9.75
C SER A 20 -28.34 -1.47 -10.54
N GLY A 21 -28.43 -1.55 -11.87
CA GLY A 21 -27.26 -1.64 -12.74
C GLY A 21 -26.36 -0.41 -12.65
N VAL A 22 -26.95 0.80 -12.62
CA VAL A 22 -26.21 2.06 -12.44
C VAL A 22 -25.54 2.13 -11.07
N ILE A 23 -26.23 1.73 -10.00
CA ILE A 23 -25.66 1.67 -8.65
C ILE A 23 -24.51 0.66 -8.61
N GLY A 24 -24.70 -0.54 -9.16
CA GLY A 24 -23.67 -1.57 -9.23
C GLY A 24 -22.43 -1.12 -10.01
N TRP A 25 -22.63 -0.45 -11.15
CA TRP A 25 -21.54 0.11 -11.94
C TRP A 25 -20.80 1.24 -11.21
N ARG A 26 -21.53 2.16 -10.56
CA ARG A 26 -20.96 3.24 -9.73
C ARG A 26 -20.14 2.68 -8.58
N LEU A 27 -20.65 1.67 -7.89
CA LEU A 27 -19.93 0.98 -6.81
C LEU A 27 -18.67 0.32 -7.37
N ALA A 28 -18.77 -0.46 -8.45
CA ALA A 28 -17.62 -1.13 -9.05
C ALA A 28 -16.54 -0.17 -9.56
N ALA A 29 -16.93 0.98 -10.12
CA ALA A 29 -16.02 2.03 -10.55
C ALA A 29 -15.32 2.69 -9.34
N ARG A 30 -16.09 3.03 -8.30
CA ARG A 30 -15.57 3.63 -7.06
C ARG A 30 -14.62 2.67 -6.34
N TYR A 31 -15.01 1.42 -6.12
CA TYR A 31 -14.16 0.42 -5.46
C TYR A 31 -12.86 0.18 -6.23
N ARG A 32 -12.88 0.22 -7.57
CA ARG A 32 -11.66 0.12 -8.38
C ARG A 32 -10.74 1.34 -8.20
N GLN A 33 -11.29 2.55 -8.22
CA GLN A 33 -10.49 3.77 -8.02
C GLN A 33 -9.93 3.84 -6.60
N ASP A 34 -10.76 3.58 -5.58
CA ASP A 34 -10.34 3.57 -4.19
C ASP A 34 -9.28 2.48 -3.94
N TRP A 35 -9.40 1.32 -4.60
CA TRP A 35 -8.43 0.24 -4.49
C TRP A 35 -7.09 0.60 -5.13
N ALA A 36 -7.10 1.14 -6.36
CA ALA A 36 -5.89 1.59 -7.04
C ALA A 36 -5.15 2.65 -6.22
N ALA A 37 -5.87 3.67 -5.73
CA ALA A 37 -5.30 4.70 -4.87
C ALA A 37 -4.75 4.12 -3.54
N THR A 38 -5.37 3.09 -2.98
CA THR A 38 -4.83 2.40 -1.78
C THR A 38 -3.52 1.68 -2.10
N GLN A 39 -3.46 0.97 -3.23
CA GLN A 39 -2.25 0.27 -3.66
C GLN A 39 -1.10 1.24 -3.91
N ASP A 40 -1.37 2.34 -4.62
CA ASP A 40 -0.38 3.39 -4.88
C ASP A 40 0.10 4.00 -3.57
N LEU A 41 -0.81 4.35 -2.66
CA LEU A 41 -0.44 4.91 -1.35
C LEU A 41 0.42 3.94 -0.53
N VAL A 42 0.05 2.66 -0.46
CA VAL A 42 0.85 1.64 0.23
C VAL A 42 2.24 1.52 -0.39
N LEU A 43 2.33 1.57 -1.72
CA LEU A 43 3.60 1.55 -2.44
C LEU A 43 4.45 2.78 -2.15
N GLY A 44 3.84 3.97 -2.13
CA GLY A 44 4.53 5.21 -1.75
C GLY A 44 5.08 5.13 -0.33
N LEU A 45 4.31 4.59 0.62
CA LEU A 45 4.77 4.37 2.00
C LEU A 45 5.93 3.36 2.07
N ILE A 46 5.94 2.34 1.22
CA ILE A 46 7.07 1.40 1.12
C ILE A 46 8.32 2.10 0.61
N TYR A 47 8.22 2.87 -0.47
CA TYR A 47 9.38 3.59 -0.99
C TYR A 47 9.90 4.64 -0.01
N PHE A 48 9.00 5.28 0.75
CA PHE A 48 9.40 6.16 1.85
C PHE A 48 10.17 5.38 2.92
N LEU A 49 9.67 4.21 3.34
CA LEU A 49 10.37 3.35 4.30
C LEU A 49 11.77 2.99 3.79
N GLU A 50 11.92 2.66 2.51
CA GLU A 50 13.22 2.38 1.90
C GLU A 50 14.15 3.60 1.89
N GLU A 51 13.65 4.79 1.56
CA GLU A 51 14.43 6.04 1.56
C GLU A 51 14.87 6.46 2.97
N HIS A 52 14.07 6.11 3.98
CA HIS A 52 14.26 6.53 5.37
C HIS A 52 14.59 5.38 6.34
N ASN A 53 15.30 4.35 5.88
CA ASN A 53 15.82 3.24 6.71
C ASN A 53 14.75 2.57 7.61
N GLY A 54 13.57 2.34 7.04
CA GLY A 54 12.43 1.69 7.69
C GLY A 54 11.67 2.59 8.67
N ARG A 55 11.87 3.91 8.67
CA ARG A 55 11.08 4.87 9.47
C ARG A 55 9.80 5.26 8.73
N PHE A 56 8.67 5.28 9.45
CA PHE A 56 7.39 5.74 8.90
C PHE A 56 7.32 7.28 8.88
N PRO A 57 6.56 7.91 7.98
CA PRO A 57 6.46 9.37 7.94
C PRO A 57 5.83 9.95 9.21
N ASP A 58 6.37 11.05 9.70
CA ASP A 58 5.91 11.78 10.87
C ASP A 58 4.66 12.63 10.57
N SER A 59 4.46 12.99 9.30
CA SER A 59 3.31 13.75 8.85
C SER A 59 3.00 13.52 7.37
N GLU A 60 1.79 13.91 6.95
CA GLU A 60 1.42 13.97 5.53
C GLU A 60 2.34 14.91 4.74
N GLN A 61 2.73 16.04 5.33
CA GLN A 61 3.61 17.01 4.67
C GLN A 61 4.99 16.41 4.39
N GLU A 62 5.54 15.66 5.35
CA GLU A 62 6.81 14.96 5.15
C GLU A 62 6.69 13.91 4.04
N PHE A 63 5.61 13.12 4.05
CA PHE A 63 5.37 12.13 3.00
C PHE A 63 5.29 12.79 1.62
N ARG A 64 4.56 13.90 1.48
CA ARG A 64 4.43 14.66 0.23
C ARG A 64 5.75 15.30 -0.25
N ALA A 65 6.66 15.59 0.68
CA ALA A 65 7.96 16.18 0.37
C ALA A 65 9.04 15.14 -0.01
N SER A 66 8.74 13.85 0.13
CA SER A 66 9.69 12.78 -0.20
C SER A 66 9.97 12.69 -1.70
N SER A 67 11.15 12.17 -2.05
CA SER A 67 11.58 12.05 -3.46
C SER A 67 10.71 11.10 -4.29
N VAL A 68 9.92 10.27 -3.62
CA VAL A 68 9.05 9.24 -4.21
C VAL A 68 7.65 9.77 -4.52
N ILE A 69 7.38 11.06 -4.23
CA ILE A 69 6.08 11.70 -4.48
C ILE A 69 6.22 12.88 -5.46
N GLU A 70 5.46 12.83 -6.55
CA GLU A 70 5.23 13.96 -7.45
C GLU A 70 3.95 14.68 -7.01
N THR A 71 4.03 15.98 -6.72
CA THR A 71 2.84 16.83 -6.55
C THR A 71 2.45 17.43 -7.90
N LEU A 72 1.23 17.14 -8.35
CA LEU A 72 0.67 17.63 -9.60
C LEU A 72 0.13 19.07 -9.45
N GLY A 73 -0.13 19.73 -10.58
CA GLY A 73 -0.59 21.13 -10.60
C GLY A 73 -1.93 21.39 -9.91
N ASP A 74 -2.75 20.35 -9.67
CA ASP A 74 -4.01 20.43 -8.93
C ASP A 74 -3.88 20.03 -7.45
N GLY A 75 -2.65 19.81 -6.95
CA GLY A 75 -2.36 19.38 -5.58
C GLY A 75 -2.52 17.87 -5.32
N ALA A 76 -2.93 17.10 -6.33
CA ALA A 76 -2.92 15.65 -6.25
C ALA A 76 -1.48 15.13 -6.19
N ILE A 77 -1.30 13.95 -5.58
CA ILE A 77 -0.01 13.26 -5.57
C ILE A 77 -0.02 12.08 -6.52
N ARG A 78 1.16 11.79 -7.06
CA ARG A 78 1.46 10.56 -7.77
C ARG A 78 2.70 9.93 -7.17
N VAL A 79 2.67 8.62 -6.98
CA VAL A 79 3.82 7.86 -6.51
C VAL A 79 4.76 7.61 -7.68
N LEU A 80 5.99 8.09 -7.54
CA LEU A 80 7.06 7.85 -8.49
C LEU A 80 7.73 6.50 -8.19
N PRO A 81 7.99 5.70 -9.25
CA PRO A 81 8.69 4.43 -9.09
C PRO A 81 10.16 4.71 -8.78
N ARG A 82 10.76 3.90 -7.90
CA ARG A 82 12.23 3.88 -7.81
C ARG A 82 12.80 2.96 -8.88
N ALA A 83 13.92 3.38 -9.47
CA ALA A 83 14.67 2.55 -10.40
C ALA A 83 15.11 1.25 -9.70
N GLY A 84 14.99 0.11 -10.40
CA GLY A 84 15.45 -1.19 -9.89
C GLY A 84 14.54 -1.85 -8.85
N THR A 85 13.32 -1.36 -8.63
CA THR A 85 12.38 -2.04 -7.72
C THR A 85 11.67 -3.20 -8.42
N ARG A 86 11.20 -4.19 -7.63
CA ARG A 86 10.38 -5.32 -8.12
C ARG A 86 9.01 -4.90 -8.69
N TYR A 87 8.66 -3.62 -8.60
CA TYR A 87 7.35 -3.08 -8.97
C TYR A 87 7.36 -2.35 -10.33
N GLY A 88 8.52 -2.20 -10.97
CA GLY A 88 8.68 -1.57 -12.28
C GLY A 88 9.09 -0.10 -12.20
N ASP A 89 9.25 0.52 -13.37
CA ASP A 89 9.81 1.85 -13.59
C ASP A 89 8.78 2.88 -14.10
N ARG A 90 7.50 2.50 -14.14
CA ARG A 90 6.41 3.37 -14.59
C ARG A 90 5.67 3.98 -13.41
N PRO A 91 5.23 5.25 -13.50
CA PRO A 91 4.40 5.85 -12.46
C PRO A 91 3.19 5.00 -12.12
N HIS A 92 2.96 4.80 -10.83
CA HIS A 92 1.90 3.94 -10.35
C HIS A 92 0.57 4.69 -10.26
N GLY A 93 -0.44 4.06 -10.87
CA GLY A 93 -1.87 4.32 -10.78
C GLY A 93 -2.37 5.76 -10.94
N ILE A 94 -3.40 6.09 -10.15
CA ILE A 94 -4.29 7.25 -10.34
C ILE A 94 -3.86 8.37 -9.39
N PRO A 95 -3.79 9.64 -9.82
CA PRO A 95 -3.50 10.75 -8.93
C PRO A 95 -4.40 10.77 -7.69
N ILE A 96 -3.80 10.81 -6.50
CA ILE A 96 -4.51 10.82 -5.22
C ILE A 96 -4.68 12.26 -4.77
N ARG A 97 -5.93 12.75 -4.77
CA ARG A 97 -6.25 14.13 -4.42
C ARG A 97 -6.32 14.38 -2.91
N ASP A 98 -6.86 13.42 -2.19
CA ASP A 98 -7.13 13.53 -0.76
C ASP A 98 -6.69 12.26 -0.04
N LEU A 99 -5.78 12.43 0.93
CA LEU A 99 -5.27 11.35 1.76
C LEU A 99 -6.11 11.12 3.02
N SER A 100 -6.96 12.08 3.40
CA SER A 100 -7.80 12.04 4.59
C SER A 100 -8.62 10.76 4.73
N PRO A 101 -9.20 10.19 3.64
CA PRO A 101 -9.99 8.97 3.74
C PRO A 101 -9.19 7.76 4.27
N PHE A 102 -7.89 7.68 3.95
CA PHE A 102 -7.06 6.50 4.24
C PHE A 102 -6.63 6.37 5.71
N ARG A 103 -6.92 7.37 6.56
CA ARG A 103 -6.63 7.39 8.01
C ARG A 103 -5.25 6.82 8.34
N ILE A 104 -4.21 7.48 7.84
CA ILE A 104 -2.83 7.05 8.00
C ILE A 104 -2.35 7.43 9.40
N ALA A 105 -1.74 6.50 10.12
CA ALA A 105 -1.19 6.74 11.47
C ALA A 105 0.20 7.38 11.38
N TRP A 106 0.25 8.64 10.95
CA TRP A 106 1.49 9.43 10.89
C TRP A 106 2.22 9.48 12.25
N GLY A 107 3.55 9.55 12.23
CA GLY A 107 4.37 9.62 13.44
C GLY A 107 4.45 8.32 14.24
N THR A 108 3.98 7.21 13.66
CA THR A 108 4.08 5.91 14.33
C THR A 108 5.52 5.41 14.28
N ASP A 109 6.14 5.24 15.45
CA ASP A 109 7.41 4.53 15.57
C ASP A 109 7.21 3.01 15.37
N LEU A 110 7.52 2.53 14.17
CA LEU A 110 7.42 1.11 13.82
C LEU A 110 8.34 0.21 14.66
N ALA A 111 9.42 0.74 15.24
CA ALA A 111 10.33 -0.03 16.09
C ALA A 111 9.67 -0.45 17.41
N ALA A 112 8.81 0.41 17.94
CA ALA A 112 8.07 0.18 19.17
C ALA A 112 6.87 -0.78 19.00
N LEU A 113 6.52 -1.13 17.76
CA LEU A 113 5.34 -1.95 17.48
C LEU A 113 5.61 -3.44 17.65
N ARG A 114 4.66 -4.11 18.31
CA ARG A 114 4.66 -5.57 18.53
C ARG A 114 3.44 -6.21 17.87
N VAL A 115 3.59 -7.46 17.45
CA VAL A 115 2.48 -8.27 16.93
C VAL A 115 2.07 -9.23 18.05
N ASP A 116 0.80 -9.20 18.45
CA ASP A 116 0.26 -10.14 19.45
C ASP A 116 -0.07 -11.50 18.83
N GLU A 117 -0.46 -12.46 19.68
CA GLU A 117 -0.79 -13.84 19.28
C GLU A 117 -1.95 -13.91 18.28
N ASN A 118 -2.81 -12.89 18.23
CA ASN A 118 -3.93 -12.80 17.29
C ASN A 118 -3.54 -12.09 15.98
N GLY A 119 -2.27 -11.73 15.83
CA GLY A 119 -1.74 -10.98 14.69
C GLY A 119 -2.16 -9.51 14.69
N ALA A 120 -2.60 -8.95 15.82
CA ALA A 120 -2.88 -7.52 15.92
C ALA A 120 -1.59 -6.77 16.27
N VAL A 121 -1.38 -5.64 15.60
CA VAL A 121 -0.22 -4.78 15.87
C VAL A 121 -0.57 -3.84 17.02
N ARG A 122 0.33 -3.72 18.00
CA ARG A 122 0.14 -2.90 19.20
C ARG A 122 1.34 -1.99 19.47
N ASP A 123 1.06 -0.82 20.01
CA ASP A 123 2.09 0.09 20.53
C ASP A 123 2.60 -0.34 21.92
N ALA A 124 3.57 0.41 22.46
CA ALA A 124 4.13 0.16 23.79
C ALA A 124 3.10 0.26 24.94
N ALA A 125 1.99 0.97 24.73
CA ALA A 125 0.89 1.09 25.68
C ALA A 125 -0.16 -0.04 25.51
N GLY A 126 0.07 -0.99 24.60
CA GLY A 126 -0.84 -2.10 24.32
C GLY A 126 -2.06 -1.71 23.48
N ARG A 127 -2.12 -0.50 22.92
CA ARG A 127 -3.23 -0.07 22.06
C ARG A 127 -3.04 -0.64 20.66
N LYS A 128 -4.13 -1.06 20.03
CA LYS A 128 -4.11 -1.55 18.65
C LYS A 128 -3.75 -0.40 17.70
N VAL A 129 -2.79 -0.64 16.82
CA VAL A 129 -2.35 0.28 15.78
C VAL A 129 -2.77 -0.24 14.42
N GLU A 130 -3.39 0.62 13.63
CA GLU A 130 -3.70 0.42 12.22
C GLU A 130 -2.96 1.51 11.44
N LEU A 131 -1.93 1.14 10.68
CA LEU A 131 -1.06 2.13 10.00
C LEU A 131 -1.78 2.84 8.87
N ILE A 132 -2.69 2.14 8.20
CA ILE A 132 -3.53 2.65 7.12
C ILE A 132 -4.84 1.89 7.13
N ARG A 133 -5.94 2.61 6.88
CA ARG A 133 -7.28 2.03 6.76
C ARG A 133 -7.93 2.48 5.46
N TRP A 134 -8.13 1.53 4.56
CA TRP A 134 -8.91 1.76 3.35
C TRP A 134 -10.37 2.13 3.69
N PRO A 135 -10.92 3.27 3.21
CA PRO A 135 -12.27 3.73 3.59
C PRO A 135 -13.35 2.71 3.27
N SER A 136 -13.15 2.04 2.13
CA SER A 136 -14.12 1.16 1.50
C SER A 136 -13.97 -0.30 1.93
N SER A 137 -12.91 -0.65 2.68
CA SER A 137 -12.74 -1.98 3.29
C SER A 137 -11.96 -1.90 4.62
N PRO A 138 -12.67 -1.61 5.74
CA PRO A 138 -12.07 -1.61 7.08
C PRO A 138 -11.28 -2.88 7.46
N PRO A 139 -11.67 -4.12 7.06
CA PRO A 139 -10.92 -5.33 7.39
C PRO A 139 -9.50 -5.39 6.81
N SER A 140 -9.21 -4.60 5.76
CA SER A 140 -7.89 -4.58 5.10
C SER A 140 -6.79 -3.93 5.95
N ALA A 141 -7.15 -3.13 6.96
CA ALA A 141 -6.21 -2.38 7.78
C ALA A 141 -5.17 -3.29 8.47
N LYS A 142 -5.60 -4.47 8.95
CA LYS A 142 -4.70 -5.47 9.56
C LYS A 142 -3.62 -5.93 8.56
N GLY A 143 -4.03 -6.26 7.34
CA GLY A 143 -3.13 -6.77 6.30
C GLY A 143 -2.08 -5.75 5.92
N TYR A 144 -2.48 -4.51 5.65
CA TYR A 144 -1.54 -3.44 5.31
C TYR A 144 -0.60 -3.08 6.45
N THR A 145 -1.11 -3.06 7.68
CA THR A 145 -0.29 -2.78 8.88
C THR A 145 0.79 -3.84 9.06
N LEU A 146 0.43 -5.13 8.97
CA LEU A 146 1.40 -6.23 9.05
C LEU A 146 2.42 -6.17 7.91
N PHE A 147 1.97 -5.85 6.70
CA PHE A 147 2.85 -5.75 5.53
C PHE A 147 3.88 -4.63 5.67
N LEU A 148 3.44 -3.40 6.00
CA LEU A 148 4.34 -2.25 6.19
C LEU A 148 5.30 -2.46 7.36
N LEU A 149 4.86 -3.08 8.44
CA LEU A 149 5.72 -3.44 9.57
C LEU A 149 6.76 -4.51 9.16
N GLY A 150 6.37 -5.49 8.34
CA GLY A 150 7.27 -6.49 7.77
C GLY A 150 8.37 -5.83 6.93
N VAL A 151 7.98 -4.96 6.01
CA VAL A 151 8.92 -4.18 5.16
C VAL A 151 9.88 -3.34 6.01
N SER A 152 9.37 -2.60 7.00
CA SER A 152 10.21 -1.82 7.92
C SER A 152 11.26 -2.67 8.64
N ARG A 153 10.86 -3.86 9.12
CA ARG A 153 11.76 -4.81 9.80
C ARG A 153 12.78 -5.41 8.85
N GLU A 154 12.39 -5.75 7.63
CA GLU A 154 13.29 -6.25 6.59
C GLU A 154 14.37 -5.22 6.26
N ILE A 155 14.00 -3.96 6.05
CA ILE A 155 14.95 -2.86 5.78
C ILE A 155 15.94 -2.65 6.95
N ARG A 156 15.46 -2.79 8.20
CA ARG A 156 16.27 -2.56 9.40
C ARG A 156 17.16 -3.75 9.79
N GLN A 157 16.98 -4.92 9.20
CA GLN A 157 17.86 -6.05 9.48
C GLN A 157 19.23 -5.77 8.84
N PRO A 158 20.33 -5.82 9.62
CA PRO A 158 21.66 -5.81 9.02
C PRO A 158 21.75 -7.01 8.10
N THR A 159 22.16 -6.79 6.85
CA THR A 159 22.30 -7.83 5.83
C THR A 159 23.30 -8.88 6.31
N ALA A 160 22.84 -9.92 7.02
CA ALA A 160 23.65 -11.05 7.49
C ALA A 160 24.07 -11.98 6.34
N ALA A 161 24.18 -11.46 5.11
CA ALA A 161 24.42 -12.21 3.89
C ALA A 161 25.46 -11.54 2.95
N ALA A 162 26.24 -10.58 3.45
CA ALA A 162 27.46 -10.11 2.75
C ALA A 162 28.74 -10.77 3.29
N GLU A 163 28.65 -11.56 4.37
CA GLU A 163 29.80 -12.22 5.03
C GLU A 163 29.58 -13.74 5.12
N SER A 164 29.51 -14.40 3.96
CA SER A 164 29.76 -15.84 3.87
C SER A 164 30.57 -16.14 2.60
N GLN A 165 31.70 -15.45 2.46
CA GLN A 165 32.79 -15.96 1.66
C GLN A 165 33.41 -17.13 2.43
N PRO A 166 33.34 -18.39 1.94
CA PRO A 166 33.93 -19.51 2.67
C PRO A 166 35.45 -19.36 2.75
N PRO A 167 36.08 -19.76 3.86
CA PRO A 167 37.52 -19.62 4.05
C PRO A 167 38.27 -20.57 3.10
N GLY A 168 39.20 -20.00 2.34
CA GLY A 168 40.39 -20.70 1.85
C GLY A 168 40.16 -21.85 0.87
N VAL A 169 39.92 -21.53 -0.41
CA VAL A 169 40.41 -22.39 -1.49
C VAL A 169 41.84 -21.95 -1.77
N ARG A 170 42.82 -22.69 -1.23
CA ARG A 170 44.21 -22.61 -1.72
C ARG A 170 44.17 -22.94 -3.21
N VAL A 171 44.30 -21.93 -4.06
CA VAL A 171 44.66 -22.14 -5.46
C VAL A 171 46.06 -22.75 -5.43
N ARG A 172 46.15 -24.06 -5.67
CA ARG A 172 47.43 -24.71 -5.93
C ARG A 172 48.00 -24.07 -7.20
N GLU A 173 49.21 -23.52 -7.09
CA GLU A 173 50.00 -23.10 -8.24
C GLU A 173 50.06 -24.24 -9.26
N PRO A 174 49.89 -23.97 -10.56
CA PRO A 174 50.15 -24.97 -11.58
C PRO A 174 51.65 -25.27 -11.60
N LEU A 175 51.98 -26.53 -11.33
CA LEU A 175 53.31 -27.12 -11.52
C LEU A 175 53.85 -26.76 -12.92
N GLN A 176 54.93 -25.98 -12.94
CA GLN A 176 55.86 -25.96 -14.08
C GLN A 176 56.31 -27.40 -14.37
N LYS A 177 56.26 -27.79 -15.64
CA LYS A 177 56.93 -28.99 -16.15
C LYS A 177 57.94 -28.56 -17.23
N PRO A 178 59.08 -29.27 -17.33
CA PRO A 178 60.30 -28.86 -18.03
C PRO A 178 60.16 -28.88 -19.55
#